data_AF-A0A2D5S7H1-F1
#
_entry.id   AF-A0A2D5S7H1-F1
#
_cell.length_a   1.000
_cell.length_b   1.000
_cell.length_c   1.000
_cell.angle_alpha   90.00
_cell.angle_beta   90.00
_cell.angle_gamma   90.00
#
_symmetry.space_group_name_H-M   'P 1'
#
loop_
_entity.id
_entity.type
_entity.pdbx_description
1 polymer ?
#
loop_
_entity_poly.entity_id
_entity_poly.type
_entity_poly.pdbx_seq_one_letter_code
_entity_poly.pdbx_strand_id
1 'polypeptide(L)'
;MPESISTPAIADSLARAIAEGPIVASMVSGAMLALGIAMMLVILLRRSGRYYHKLKRQAKRAAKPTAQQTRREEQMANMFDRASPLLDAPSTVVRWQVEMQELARELKAEIDTKMRILQVLVRRSNEAAERLEAAAARAERLGCVDRRQAVELDSIESLAEDAAANRSATPSPPVPAYSDQVYAMADSGTNAADIANHIGLPIGDVELVLSLRSQSGESV
;
A
#
# COMPACT_ATOMS: atom_id res chain seq x y z
N MET A 1 13.29 63.51 -48.86
CA MET A 1 11.88 63.08 -48.82
C MET A 1 11.83 61.59 -49.13
N PRO A 2 11.92 60.68 -48.13
CA PRO A 2 11.61 59.27 -48.32
C PRO A 2 10.18 58.98 -47.83
N GLU A 3 9.40 58.31 -48.69
CA GLU A 3 8.02 57.91 -48.43
C GLU A 3 7.95 56.75 -47.42
N SER A 4 7.12 56.93 -46.40
CA SER A 4 6.77 55.92 -45.40
C SER A 4 5.77 54.92 -45.97
N ILE A 5 6.23 53.71 -46.28
CA ILE A 5 5.35 52.59 -46.66
C ILE A 5 4.74 52.02 -45.39
N SER A 6 3.48 52.35 -45.16
CA SER A 6 2.66 51.88 -44.04
C SER A 6 2.15 50.46 -44.33
N THR A 7 2.55 49.48 -43.53
CA THR A 7 2.13 48.07 -43.63
C THR A 7 1.19 47.67 -42.48
N PRO A 8 -0.10 48.07 -42.49
CA PRO A 8 -1.06 47.59 -41.47
C PRO A 8 -1.68 46.23 -41.82
N ALA A 9 -1.63 45.78 -43.08
CA ALA A 9 -2.40 44.60 -43.53
C ALA A 9 -1.86 43.23 -43.09
N ILE A 10 -0.56 43.13 -42.76
CA ILE A 10 0.06 41.84 -42.41
C ILE A 10 -0.13 41.51 -40.92
N ALA A 11 -0.26 42.53 -40.06
CA ALA A 11 -0.44 42.36 -38.61
C ALA A 11 -1.81 41.76 -38.25
N ASP A 12 -2.88 42.18 -38.93
CA ASP A 12 -4.24 41.68 -38.67
C ASP A 12 -4.45 40.22 -39.11
N SER A 13 -3.73 39.77 -40.14
CA SER A 13 -3.78 38.37 -40.61
C SER A 13 -3.11 37.41 -39.63
N LEU A 14 -2.02 37.83 -38.96
CA LEU A 14 -1.32 37.02 -37.96
C LEU A 14 -2.10 36.96 -36.64
N ALA A 15 -2.80 38.03 -36.26
CA ALA A 15 -3.62 38.07 -35.06
C ALA A 15 -4.86 37.14 -35.15
N ARG A 16 -5.49 37.00 -36.32
CA ARG A 16 -6.62 36.07 -36.50
C ARG A 16 -6.22 34.60 -36.52
N ALA A 17 -5.04 34.25 -37.04
CA ALA A 17 -4.58 32.85 -37.11
C ALA A 17 -4.21 32.25 -35.74
N ILE A 18 -3.84 33.07 -34.75
CA ILE A 18 -3.45 32.60 -33.41
C ILE A 18 -4.69 32.36 -32.52
N ALA A 19 -5.86 32.93 -32.85
CA ALA A 19 -7.07 32.83 -32.03
C ALA A 19 -7.90 31.55 -32.23
N GLU A 20 -7.73 30.81 -33.34
CA GLU A 20 -8.55 29.63 -33.65
C GLU A 20 -7.93 28.28 -33.21
N GLY A 21 -6.68 28.28 -32.73
CA GLY A 21 -5.94 27.07 -32.31
C GLY A 21 -6.28 26.42 -30.95
N PRO A 22 -6.67 27.14 -29.87
CA PRO A 22 -6.73 26.54 -28.53
C PRO A 22 -8.01 25.73 -28.27
N ILE A 23 -9.09 26.01 -29.01
CA ILE A 23 -10.38 25.33 -28.81
C ILE A 23 -10.31 23.89 -29.33
N VAL A 24 -9.69 23.66 -30.49
CA VAL A 24 -9.60 22.31 -31.07
C VAL A 24 -8.66 21.42 -30.24
N ALA A 25 -7.58 21.97 -29.68
CA ALA A 25 -6.63 21.23 -28.84
C ALA A 25 -7.23 20.76 -27.50
N SER A 26 -8.08 21.59 -26.89
CA SER A 26 -8.80 21.22 -25.65
C SER A 26 -9.90 20.18 -25.89
N MET A 27 -10.59 20.23 -27.04
CA MET A 27 -11.57 19.21 -27.41
C MET A 27 -10.94 17.84 -27.65
N VAL A 28 -9.76 17.79 -28.28
CA VAL A 28 -9.02 16.53 -28.50
C VAL A 28 -8.53 15.94 -27.17
N SER A 29 -8.01 16.77 -26.26
CA SER A 29 -7.60 16.33 -24.93
C SER A 29 -8.78 15.81 -24.08
N GLY A 30 -9.92 16.50 -24.13
CA GLY A 30 -11.14 16.07 -23.47
C GLY A 30 -11.69 14.74 -24.00
N ALA A 31 -11.63 14.55 -25.32
CA ALA A 31 -12.06 13.30 -25.96
C ALA A 31 -11.19 12.10 -25.53
N MET A 32 -9.87 12.29 -25.42
CA MET A 32 -8.95 11.23 -24.97
C MET A 32 -9.20 10.81 -23.51
N LEU A 33 -9.44 11.78 -22.62
CA LEU A 33 -9.74 11.51 -21.21
C LEU A 33 -11.07 10.77 -21.05
N ALA A 34 -12.12 11.21 -21.76
CA ALA A 34 -13.42 10.55 -21.75
C ALA A 34 -13.34 9.09 -22.24
N LEU A 35 -12.54 8.84 -23.27
CA LEU A 35 -12.33 7.49 -23.82
C LEU A 35 -11.59 6.58 -22.83
N GLY A 36 -10.61 7.12 -22.10
CA GLY A 36 -9.92 6.41 -21.01
C GLY A 36 -10.85 6.02 -19.86
N ILE A 37 -11.69 6.94 -19.39
CA ILE A 37 -12.68 6.66 -18.33
C ILE A 37 -13.68 5.60 -18.80
N ALA A 38 -14.18 5.72 -20.03
CA ALA A 38 -15.11 4.73 -20.59
C ALA A 38 -14.48 3.33 -20.66
N MET A 39 -13.22 3.23 -21.08
CA MET A 39 -12.48 1.96 -21.13
C MET A 39 -12.26 1.38 -19.72
N MET A 40 -11.89 2.22 -18.74
CA MET A 40 -11.72 1.79 -17.35
C MET A 40 -13.04 1.27 -16.76
N LEU A 41 -14.15 1.96 -17.00
CA LEU A 41 -15.47 1.51 -16.58
C LEU A 41 -15.82 0.16 -17.20
N VAL A 42 -15.60 -0.05 -18.50
CA VAL A 42 -15.86 -1.34 -19.17
C VAL A 42 -15.02 -2.47 -18.57
N ILE A 43 -13.74 -2.22 -18.24
CA ILE A 43 -12.88 -3.22 -17.59
C ILE A 43 -13.39 -3.55 -16.19
N LEU A 44 -13.77 -2.53 -15.41
CA LEU A 44 -14.32 -2.72 -14.06
C LEU A 44 -15.66 -3.46 -14.11
N LEU A 45 -16.55 -3.14 -15.05
CA LEU A 45 -17.83 -3.82 -15.27
C LEU A 45 -17.66 -5.26 -15.76
N ARG A 46 -16.67 -5.54 -16.62
CA ARG A 46 -16.38 -6.90 -17.09
C ARG A 46 -15.75 -7.76 -15.99
N ARG A 47 -14.92 -7.17 -15.13
CA ARG A 47 -14.32 -7.84 -13.96
C ARG A 47 -15.34 -8.05 -12.84
N SER A 48 -16.15 -7.03 -12.53
CA SER A 48 -17.18 -7.08 -11.49
C SER A 48 -18.42 -7.86 -11.92
N GLY A 49 -18.70 -7.95 -13.22
CA GLY A 49 -19.79 -8.75 -13.78
C GLY A 49 -19.67 -10.21 -13.39
N ARG A 50 -18.46 -10.77 -13.33
CA ARG A 50 -18.22 -12.13 -12.80
C ARG A 50 -18.57 -12.25 -11.31
N TYR A 51 -18.39 -11.17 -10.55
CA TYR A 51 -18.73 -11.10 -9.13
C TYR A 51 -20.25 -11.00 -8.93
N TYR A 52 -20.92 -10.08 -9.65
CA TYR A 52 -22.37 -9.92 -9.61
C TYR A 52 -23.13 -11.15 -10.14
N HIS A 53 -22.58 -11.87 -11.11
CA HIS A 53 -23.19 -13.10 -11.61
C HIS A 53 -23.19 -14.24 -10.57
N LYS A 54 -22.24 -14.24 -9.62
CA LYS A 54 -22.23 -15.18 -8.49
C LYS A 54 -23.29 -14.83 -7.45
N LEU A 55 -23.44 -13.54 -7.11
CA LEU A 55 -24.47 -13.06 -6.18
C LEU A 55 -25.90 -13.31 -6.71
N LYS A 56 -26.15 -13.07 -8.01
CA LYS A 56 -27.48 -13.34 -8.62
C LYS A 56 -27.82 -14.84 -8.66
N ARG A 57 -26.81 -15.71 -8.72
CA ARG A 57 -26.99 -17.18 -8.59
C ARG A 57 -27.23 -17.61 -7.14
N GLN A 58 -26.67 -16.92 -6.15
CA GLN A 58 -26.92 -17.18 -4.73
C GLN A 58 -28.30 -16.69 -4.29
N ALA A 59 -28.75 -15.52 -4.75
CA ALA A 59 -30.09 -15.01 -4.48
C ALA A 59 -31.20 -15.93 -5.03
N LYS A 60 -31.00 -16.54 -6.21
CA LYS A 60 -31.92 -17.55 -6.76
C LYS A 60 -31.87 -18.91 -6.02
N ARG A 61 -30.78 -19.20 -5.29
CA ARG A 61 -30.64 -20.42 -4.46
C ARG A 61 -31.25 -20.26 -3.07
N ALA A 62 -31.32 -19.04 -2.55
CA ALA A 62 -32.02 -18.74 -1.29
C ALA A 62 -33.55 -18.85 -1.40
N ALA A 63 -34.11 -18.75 -2.61
CA ALA A 63 -35.56 -18.83 -2.85
C ALA A 63 -36.11 -20.27 -3.02
N LYS A 64 -35.28 -21.31 -2.88
CA LYS A 64 -35.73 -22.72 -2.91
C LYS A 64 -35.08 -23.52 -1.78
N PRO A 65 -35.64 -23.48 -0.55
CA PRO A 65 -35.14 -24.33 0.51
C PRO A 65 -35.65 -25.76 0.32
N THR A 66 -34.87 -26.72 0.84
CA THR A 66 -35.29 -28.07 1.24
C THR A 66 -35.06 -29.25 0.27
N ALA A 67 -35.30 -29.18 -1.04
CA ALA A 67 -35.13 -30.38 -1.90
C ALA A 67 -33.70 -30.59 -2.46
N GLN A 68 -32.84 -29.56 -2.40
CA GLN A 68 -31.52 -29.58 -3.04
C GLN A 68 -30.37 -29.88 -2.07
N GLN A 69 -30.66 -29.90 -0.76
CA GLN A 69 -29.65 -30.10 0.28
C GLN A 69 -29.30 -31.59 0.42
N THR A 70 -30.29 -32.48 0.37
CA THR A 70 -30.10 -33.95 0.37
C THR A 70 -29.36 -34.43 -0.88
N ARG A 71 -29.69 -33.91 -2.08
CA ARG A 71 -28.92 -34.22 -3.31
C ARG A 71 -27.49 -33.69 -3.28
N ARG A 72 -27.21 -32.64 -2.51
CA ARG A 72 -25.85 -32.11 -2.35
C ARG A 72 -25.05 -32.93 -1.35
N GLU A 73 -25.69 -33.45 -0.31
CA GLU A 73 -25.09 -34.40 0.63
C GLU A 73 -24.80 -35.74 -0.06
N GLU A 74 -25.72 -36.26 -0.87
CA GLU A 74 -25.48 -37.47 -1.67
C GLU A 74 -24.42 -37.25 -2.77
N GLN A 75 -24.39 -36.07 -3.41
CA GLN A 75 -23.33 -35.74 -4.37
C GLN A 75 -21.97 -35.51 -3.70
N MET A 76 -21.92 -34.94 -2.49
CA MET A 76 -20.68 -34.81 -1.74
C MET A 76 -20.19 -36.19 -1.28
N ALA A 77 -21.08 -37.04 -0.76
CA ALA A 77 -20.75 -38.43 -0.41
C ALA A 77 -20.18 -39.21 -1.60
N ASN A 78 -20.81 -39.15 -2.77
CA ASN A 78 -20.31 -39.78 -4.00
C ASN A 78 -19.04 -39.12 -4.59
N MET A 79 -18.75 -37.86 -4.24
CA MET A 79 -17.52 -37.18 -4.66
C MET A 79 -16.33 -37.57 -3.77
N PHE A 80 -16.57 -37.78 -2.47
CA PHE A 80 -15.57 -38.31 -1.55
C PHE A 80 -15.24 -39.78 -1.85
N ASP A 81 -16.20 -40.57 -2.33
CA ASP A 81 -15.97 -41.97 -2.72
C ASP A 81 -15.05 -42.12 -3.94
N ARG A 82 -15.01 -41.10 -4.82
CA ARG A 82 -14.07 -41.04 -5.97
C ARG A 82 -12.70 -40.45 -5.62
N ALA A 83 -12.53 -39.88 -4.43
CA ALA A 83 -11.26 -39.34 -3.95
C ALA A 83 -10.41 -40.36 -3.15
N SER A 84 -10.83 -41.62 -3.15
CA SER A 84 -10.13 -42.75 -2.51
C SER A 84 -8.96 -43.43 -3.27
N PRO A 85 -8.25 -42.86 -4.26
CA PRO A 85 -6.97 -43.43 -4.69
C PRO A 85 -5.82 -43.24 -3.67
N LEU A 86 -6.05 -42.51 -2.57
CA LEU A 86 -5.03 -42.27 -1.53
C LEU A 86 -4.92 -43.37 -0.47
N LEU A 87 -5.74 -44.43 -0.55
CA LEU A 87 -5.69 -45.56 0.39
C LEU A 87 -4.35 -46.33 0.35
N ASP A 88 -3.53 -46.12 -0.67
CA ASP A 88 -2.20 -46.73 -0.82
C ASP A 88 -1.05 -45.74 -0.60
N ALA A 89 -1.35 -44.50 -0.15
CA ALA A 89 -0.32 -43.55 0.23
C ALA A 89 0.34 -44.01 1.55
N PRO A 90 1.68 -44.03 1.63
CA PRO A 90 2.37 -44.33 2.89
C PRO A 90 1.83 -43.47 4.03
N SER A 91 1.67 -44.06 5.22
CA SER A 91 1.12 -43.36 6.40
C SER A 91 1.84 -42.06 6.75
N THR A 92 3.11 -41.93 6.33
CA THR A 92 3.90 -40.70 6.43
C THR A 92 3.33 -39.54 5.62
N VAL A 93 2.82 -39.80 4.41
CA VAL A 93 2.21 -38.78 3.53
C VAL A 93 0.88 -38.30 4.10
N VAL A 94 0.06 -39.23 4.60
CA VAL A 94 -1.21 -38.90 5.25
C VAL A 94 -0.96 -38.06 6.51
N ARG A 95 0.05 -38.43 7.32
CA ARG A 95 0.43 -37.65 8.51
C ARG A 95 0.87 -36.23 8.14
N TRP A 96 1.74 -36.10 7.14
CA TRP A 96 2.17 -34.79 6.63
C TRP A 96 1.01 -33.95 6.11
N GLN A 97 0.03 -34.56 5.43
CA GLN A 97 -1.16 -33.86 4.95
C GLN A 97 -1.99 -33.30 6.10
N VAL A 98 -2.18 -34.07 7.17
CA VAL A 98 -2.90 -33.61 8.37
C VAL A 98 -2.11 -32.49 9.06
N GLU A 99 -0.80 -32.66 9.25
CA GLU A 99 0.07 -31.63 9.85
C GLU A 99 0.02 -30.31 9.07
N MET A 100 0.09 -30.37 7.73
CA MET A 100 -0.03 -29.18 6.87
C MET A 100 -1.43 -28.56 6.92
N GLN A 101 -2.47 -29.38 7.03
CA GLN A 101 -3.84 -28.87 7.17
C GLN A 101 -4.06 -28.18 8.52
N GLU A 102 -3.50 -28.71 9.60
CA GLU A 102 -3.57 -28.06 10.91
C GLU A 102 -2.76 -26.75 10.93
N LEU A 103 -1.54 -26.75 10.37
CA LEU A 103 -0.73 -25.53 10.23
C LEU A 103 -1.48 -24.47 9.41
N ALA A 104 -2.12 -24.87 8.30
CA ALA A 104 -2.91 -23.95 7.49
C ALA A 104 -4.11 -23.36 8.25
N ARG A 105 -4.76 -24.13 9.13
CA ARG A 105 -5.86 -23.65 9.98
C ARG A 105 -5.36 -22.69 11.05
N GLU A 106 -4.23 -23.00 11.69
CA GLU A 106 -3.59 -22.14 12.68
C GLU A 106 -3.16 -20.80 12.08
N LEU A 107 -2.41 -20.83 10.99
CA LEU A 107 -1.96 -19.62 10.28
C LEU A 107 -3.16 -18.76 9.86
N LYS A 108 -4.22 -19.39 9.37
CA LYS A 108 -5.45 -18.68 9.00
C LYS A 108 -6.09 -18.00 10.20
N ALA A 109 -6.19 -18.68 11.34
CA ALA A 109 -6.75 -18.09 12.56
C ALA A 109 -5.92 -16.91 13.07
N GLU A 110 -4.59 -16.99 12.95
CA GLU A 110 -3.69 -15.90 13.31
C GLU A 110 -3.88 -14.69 12.38
N ILE A 111 -3.93 -14.91 11.06
CA ILE A 111 -4.18 -13.85 10.07
C ILE A 111 -5.53 -13.18 10.31
N ASP A 112 -6.59 -13.96 10.53
CA ASP A 112 -7.95 -13.44 10.79
C ASP A 112 -7.95 -12.58 12.07
N THR A 113 -7.19 -12.97 13.08
CA THR A 113 -7.03 -12.21 14.33
C THR A 113 -6.29 -10.90 14.09
N LYS A 114 -5.14 -10.93 13.41
CA LYS A 114 -4.36 -9.73 13.07
C LYS A 114 -5.16 -8.78 12.19
N MET A 115 -5.91 -9.30 11.22
CA MET A 115 -6.79 -8.51 10.35
C MET A 115 -7.87 -7.80 11.15
N ARG A 116 -8.49 -8.47 12.13
CA ARG A 116 -9.48 -7.85 13.02
C ARG A 116 -8.87 -6.72 13.83
N ILE A 117 -7.68 -6.91 14.38
CA ILE A 117 -6.97 -5.87 15.15
C ILE A 117 -6.67 -4.66 14.26
N LEU A 118 -6.19 -4.88 13.04
CA LEU A 118 -5.93 -3.81 12.08
C LEU A 118 -7.20 -3.04 11.70
N GLN A 119 -8.32 -3.74 11.47
CA GLN A 119 -9.60 -3.09 11.18
C GLN A 119 -10.08 -2.20 12.34
N VAL A 120 -9.92 -2.66 13.58
CA VAL A 120 -10.25 -1.85 14.77
C VAL A 120 -9.34 -0.64 14.88
N LEU A 121 -8.03 -0.81 14.64
CA LEU A 121 -7.07 0.29 14.71
C LEU A 121 -7.36 1.36 13.65
N VAL A 122 -7.58 0.95 12.40
CA VAL A 122 -7.94 1.86 11.29
C VAL A 122 -9.21 2.63 11.62
N ARG A 123 -10.23 1.95 12.16
CA ARG A 123 -11.46 2.61 12.58
C ARG A 123 -11.19 3.67 13.66
N ARG A 124 -10.39 3.33 14.67
CA ARG A 124 -10.03 4.27 15.76
C ARG A 124 -9.23 5.46 15.25
N SER A 125 -8.32 5.26 14.30
CA SER A 125 -7.57 6.33 13.65
C SER A 125 -8.50 7.26 12.86
N ASN A 126 -9.47 6.72 12.14
CA ASN A 126 -10.46 7.52 11.41
C ASN A 126 -11.36 8.32 12.37
N GLU A 127 -11.83 7.72 13.46
CA GLU A 127 -12.61 8.43 14.50
C GLU A 127 -11.80 9.57 15.14
N ALA A 128 -10.49 9.37 15.34
CA ALA A 128 -9.60 10.41 15.84
C ALA A 128 -9.38 11.54 14.83
N ALA A 129 -9.21 11.20 13.54
CA ALA A 129 -9.06 12.17 12.46
C ALA A 129 -10.34 13.03 12.32
N GLU A 130 -11.52 12.41 12.30
CA GLU A 130 -12.80 13.12 12.22
C GLU A 130 -13.00 14.04 13.43
N ARG A 131 -12.58 13.61 14.64
CA ARG A 131 -12.62 14.45 15.83
C ARG A 131 -11.69 15.68 15.70
N LEU A 132 -10.50 15.51 15.13
CA LEU A 132 -9.54 16.60 14.91
C LEU A 132 -10.06 17.56 13.83
N GLU A 133 -10.57 17.05 12.71
CA GLU A 133 -11.19 17.85 11.65
C GLU A 133 -12.38 18.65 12.19
N ALA A 134 -13.24 18.04 13.01
CA ALA A 134 -14.35 18.73 13.66
C ALA A 134 -13.86 19.80 14.65
N ALA A 135 -12.75 19.59 15.35
CA ALA A 135 -12.17 20.60 16.23
C ALA A 135 -11.55 21.76 15.45
N ALA A 136 -10.83 21.47 14.37
CA ALA A 136 -10.26 22.47 13.45
C ALA A 136 -11.37 23.31 12.81
N ALA A 137 -12.41 22.69 12.28
CA ALA A 137 -13.56 23.39 11.70
C ALA A 137 -14.30 24.28 12.72
N ARG A 138 -14.38 23.87 13.99
CA ARG A 138 -14.91 24.72 15.07
C ARG A 138 -14.02 25.92 15.35
N ALA A 139 -12.70 25.73 15.39
CA ALA A 139 -11.74 26.80 15.60
C ALA A 139 -11.79 27.84 14.45
N GLU A 140 -11.87 27.39 13.20
CA GLU A 140 -12.05 28.26 12.04
C GLU A 140 -13.31 29.12 12.14
N ARG A 141 -14.45 28.52 12.53
CA ARG A 141 -15.73 29.26 12.70
C ARG A 141 -15.68 30.30 13.81
N LEU A 142 -14.89 30.07 14.86
CA LEU A 142 -14.73 31.02 15.96
C LEU A 142 -13.73 32.14 15.62
N GLY A 143 -13.11 32.10 14.44
CA GLY A 143 -12.12 33.09 14.03
C GLY A 143 -10.84 33.08 14.88
N CYS A 144 -10.60 32.00 15.65
CA CYS A 144 -9.39 31.89 16.47
C CYS A 144 -8.18 31.37 15.68
N VAL A 145 -8.38 30.93 14.43
CA VAL A 145 -7.30 30.75 13.46
C VAL A 145 -7.04 32.11 12.80
N ASP A 146 -6.34 32.99 13.52
CA ASP A 146 -5.87 34.26 12.97
C ASP A 146 -4.90 33.96 11.82
N ARG A 147 -5.25 34.40 10.61
CA ARG A 147 -4.44 34.23 9.38
C ARG A 147 -3.03 34.83 9.50
N ARG A 148 -2.75 35.62 10.56
CA ARG A 148 -1.39 36.04 10.92
C ARG A 148 -0.44 34.90 11.33
N GLN A 149 -0.91 33.81 11.94
CA GLN A 149 -0.05 32.64 12.22
C GLN A 149 0.21 31.77 10.98
N ALA A 150 -0.62 31.86 9.93
CA ALA A 150 -0.36 31.16 8.67
C ALA A 150 0.88 31.70 7.94
N VAL A 151 1.26 32.97 8.17
CA VAL A 151 2.50 33.56 7.64
C VAL A 151 3.74 33.11 8.43
N GLU A 152 3.56 32.73 9.71
CA GLU A 152 4.63 32.16 10.53
C GLU A 152 4.84 30.66 10.22
N LEU A 153 3.79 29.92 9.81
CA LEU A 153 3.94 28.55 9.28
C LEU A 153 4.68 28.50 7.94
N ASP A 154 4.48 29.46 7.04
CA ASP A 154 5.23 29.57 5.78
C ASP A 154 6.73 29.88 6.03
N SER A 155 7.02 30.59 7.11
CA SER A 155 8.40 30.82 7.59
C SER A 155 9.00 29.59 8.29
N ILE A 156 8.17 28.70 8.86
CA ILE A 156 8.60 27.41 9.41
C ILE A 156 8.77 26.37 8.30
N GLU A 157 8.01 26.46 7.20
CA GLU A 157 8.16 25.57 6.03
C GLU A 157 9.50 25.83 5.32
N SER A 158 9.97 27.07 5.21
CA SER A 158 11.32 27.35 4.69
C SER A 158 12.45 26.85 5.63
N LEU A 159 12.24 26.91 6.95
CA LEU A 159 13.14 26.27 7.92
C LEU A 159 13.06 24.74 7.89
N ALA A 160 11.91 24.17 7.49
CA ALA A 160 11.71 22.73 7.32
C ALA A 160 12.31 22.22 6.00
N GLU A 161 12.43 23.06 4.98
CA GLU A 161 13.08 22.76 3.71
C GLU A 161 14.62 22.76 3.86
N ASP A 162 15.17 23.68 4.66
CA ASP A 162 16.57 23.59 5.13
C ASP A 162 16.81 22.38 6.05
N ALA A 163 15.83 22.01 6.88
CA ALA A 163 15.87 20.76 7.64
C ALA A 163 15.67 19.52 6.76
N ALA A 164 15.07 19.62 5.57
CA ALA A 164 14.98 18.52 4.61
C ALA A 164 16.32 18.27 3.91
N ALA A 165 17.09 19.32 3.63
CA ALA A 165 18.47 19.20 3.19
C ALA A 165 19.39 18.61 4.29
N ASN A 166 19.09 18.86 5.57
CA ASN A 166 19.81 18.27 6.71
C ASN A 166 19.24 16.92 7.21
N ARG A 167 18.15 16.42 6.60
CA ARG A 167 17.50 15.14 6.97
C ARG A 167 18.22 13.90 6.45
N SER A 168 19.39 14.05 5.83
CA SER A 168 20.37 12.95 5.70
C SER A 168 21.03 12.59 7.04
N ALA A 169 20.89 13.43 8.08
CA ALA A 169 21.28 13.12 9.44
C ALA A 169 20.05 12.77 10.27
N THR A 170 19.45 11.61 10.03
CA THR A 170 18.66 10.94 11.07
C THR A 170 19.55 10.86 12.31
N PRO A 171 19.12 11.28 13.52
CA PRO A 171 19.84 10.91 14.73
C PRO A 171 19.88 9.39 14.73
N SER A 172 21.07 8.83 14.48
CA SER A 172 21.29 7.40 14.52
C SER A 172 20.61 6.87 15.78
N PRO A 173 19.78 5.82 15.69
CA PRO A 173 19.32 5.16 16.91
C PRO A 173 20.54 4.93 17.80
N PRO A 174 20.45 5.22 19.11
CA PRO A 174 21.58 5.06 20.02
C PRO A 174 22.14 3.67 19.76
N VAL A 175 23.40 3.63 19.30
CA VAL A 175 24.04 2.38 18.91
C VAL A 175 23.90 1.46 20.11
N PRO A 176 23.29 0.29 19.94
CA PRO A 176 23.00 -0.54 21.09
C PRO A 176 24.27 -0.85 21.86
N ALA A 177 24.19 -0.84 23.19
CA ALA A 177 25.32 -1.03 24.10
C ALA A 177 26.09 -2.35 23.90
N TYR A 178 25.54 -3.29 23.12
CA TYR A 178 26.14 -4.58 22.77
C TYR A 178 27.00 -4.56 21.49
N SER A 179 27.09 -3.44 20.78
CA SER A 179 27.88 -3.32 19.54
C SER A 179 29.38 -3.58 19.75
N ASP A 180 29.98 -3.01 20.80
CA ASP A 180 31.40 -3.23 21.12
C ASP A 180 31.72 -4.71 21.38
N GLN A 181 30.81 -5.42 22.04
CA GLN A 181 30.96 -6.84 22.34
C GLN A 181 30.84 -7.69 21.06
N VAL A 182 29.88 -7.36 20.19
CA VAL A 182 29.74 -8.01 18.87
C VAL A 182 31.01 -7.83 18.04
N TYR A 183 31.60 -6.63 18.03
CA TYR A 183 32.84 -6.37 17.29
C TYR A 183 34.05 -7.11 17.86
N ALA A 184 34.21 -7.14 19.18
CA ALA A 184 35.30 -7.88 19.82
C ALA A 184 35.24 -9.40 19.51
N MET A 185 34.04 -9.97 19.45
CA MET A 185 33.84 -11.38 19.07
C MET A 185 34.02 -11.64 17.58
N ALA A 186 33.65 -10.69 16.71
CA ALA A 186 33.92 -10.79 15.29
C ALA A 186 35.43 -10.69 14.99
N ASP A 187 36.15 -9.81 15.71
CA ASP A 187 37.60 -9.64 15.57
C ASP A 187 38.39 -10.87 16.05
N SER A 188 37.81 -11.70 16.92
CA SER A 188 38.37 -13.01 17.29
C SER A 188 38.06 -14.13 16.28
N GLY A 189 37.36 -13.82 15.19
CA GLY A 189 37.00 -14.77 14.13
C GLY A 189 35.74 -15.58 14.40
N THR A 190 34.90 -15.17 15.35
CA THR A 190 33.65 -15.87 15.69
C THR A 190 32.58 -15.60 14.62
N ASN A 191 31.84 -16.63 14.21
CA ASN A 191 30.75 -16.49 13.23
C ASN A 191 29.53 -15.79 13.85
N ALA A 192 28.77 -15.04 13.04
CA ALA A 192 27.58 -14.29 13.45
C ALA A 192 26.52 -15.14 14.18
N ALA A 193 26.34 -16.40 13.75
CA ALA A 193 25.41 -17.32 14.41
C ALA A 193 25.84 -17.68 15.85
N ASP A 194 27.14 -17.84 16.08
CA ASP A 194 27.69 -18.18 17.40
C ASP A 194 27.66 -16.95 18.33
N ILE A 195 27.92 -15.76 17.77
CA ILE A 195 27.79 -14.48 18.49
C ILE A 195 26.34 -14.25 18.93
N ALA A 196 25.38 -14.48 18.03
CA ALA A 196 23.95 -14.36 18.31
C ALA A 196 23.51 -15.27 19.47
N ASN A 197 23.95 -16.53 19.44
CA ASN A 197 23.68 -17.49 20.51
C ASN A 197 24.34 -17.12 21.84
N HIS A 198 25.55 -16.55 21.81
CA HIS A 198 26.28 -16.18 23.03
C HIS A 198 25.68 -14.97 23.75
N ILE A 199 25.20 -13.97 22.99
CA ILE A 199 24.67 -12.72 23.53
C ILE A 199 23.14 -12.78 23.70
N GLY A 200 22.48 -13.78 23.09
CA GLY A 200 21.02 -13.96 23.14
C GLY A 200 20.27 -12.99 22.21
N LEU A 201 20.90 -12.61 21.09
CA LEU A 201 20.33 -11.71 20.09
C LEU A 201 19.88 -12.50 18.85
N PRO A 202 18.88 -12.00 18.10
CA PRO A 202 18.55 -12.53 16.78
C PRO A 202 19.77 -12.42 15.83
N ILE A 203 20.00 -13.45 15.01
CA ILE A 203 21.13 -13.46 14.06
C ILE A 203 21.10 -12.25 13.11
N GLY A 204 19.91 -11.82 12.67
CA GLY A 204 19.77 -10.65 11.80
C GLY A 204 20.23 -9.34 12.45
N ASP A 205 20.07 -9.18 13.77
CA ASP A 205 20.52 -7.98 14.48
C ASP A 205 22.06 -7.94 14.55
N VAL A 206 22.69 -9.11 14.72
CA VAL A 206 24.15 -9.24 14.70
C VAL A 206 24.71 -8.94 13.29
N GLU A 207 24.11 -9.52 12.24
CA GLU A 207 24.49 -9.24 10.85
C GLU A 207 24.33 -7.77 10.48
N LEU A 208 23.27 -7.12 10.97
CA LEU A 208 23.05 -5.69 10.77
C LEU A 208 24.16 -4.85 11.42
N VAL A 209 24.51 -5.14 12.68
CA VAL A 209 25.60 -4.45 13.39
C VAL A 209 26.94 -4.63 12.68
N LEU A 210 27.25 -5.84 12.20
CA LEU A 210 28.47 -6.09 11.42
C LEU A 210 28.47 -5.36 10.07
N SER A 211 27.31 -5.30 9.39
CA SER A 211 27.15 -4.57 8.12
C SER A 211 27.36 -3.07 8.29
N LEU A 212 26.88 -2.49 9.41
CA LEU A 212 27.09 -1.08 9.72
C LEU A 212 28.57 -0.74 9.93
N ARG A 213 29.36 -1.64 10.53
CA ARG A 213 30.81 -1.48 10.66
C ARG A 213 31.53 -1.56 9.32
N SER A 214 31.13 -2.49 8.44
CA SER A 214 31.70 -2.59 7.10
C SER A 214 31.47 -1.30 6.31
N GLN A 215 30.27 -0.75 6.37
CA GLN A 215 29.91 0.49 5.67
C GLN A 215 30.64 1.72 6.23
N SER A 216 30.86 1.80 7.55
CA SER A 216 31.60 2.92 8.15
C SER A 216 33.10 2.85 7.89
N GLY A 217 33.69 1.66 7.76
CA GLY A 217 35.10 1.48 7.42
C GLY A 217 35.47 1.80 5.96
N GLU A 218 34.51 1.81 5.04
CA GLU A 218 34.72 1.95 3.59
C GLU A 218 34.70 3.41 3.10
N SER A 219 34.67 4.38 4.02
CA SER A 219 34.63 5.82 3.73
C SER A 219 35.94 6.57 4.00
N VAL A 220 37.07 5.85 4.02
CA VAL A 220 38.45 6.39 4.15
C VAL A 220 39.19 6.24 2.84
#